data_AF-A0A970XE39-F1
#
_entry.id   AF-A0A970XE39-F1
#
_cell.length_a   1.000
_cell.length_b   1.000
_cell.length_c   1.000
_cell.angle_alpha   90.00
_cell.angle_beta   90.00
_cell.angle_gamma   90.00
#
_symmetry.space_group_name_H-M   'P 1'
#
loop_
_entity.id
_entity.type
_entity.pdbx_description
1 polymer ?
#
loop_
_entity_poly.entity_id
_entity_poly.type
_entity_poly.pdbx_seq_one_letter_code
_entity_poly.pdbx_strand_id
1 'polypeptide(L)' 'GGILAIWNFAPVSLNVPEHILVHNENMASSLAVLSKHLKKKINK' A
#
# COMPACT_ATOMS: atom_id res chain seq x y z
N GLY A 1 8.09 -19.93 17.38
CA GLY A 1 7.01 -19.09 16.80
C GLY A 1 7.68 -17.94 16.08
N GLY A 2 7.35 -17.74 14.80
CA GLY A 2 7.93 -16.69 13.97
C GLY A 2 6.85 -15.82 13.35
N ILE A 3 7.29 -14.76 12.68
CA ILE A 3 6.40 -13.89 11.88
C ILE A 3 6.01 -14.67 10.62
N LEU A 4 4.75 -14.59 10.21
CA LEU A 4 4.22 -15.24 9.00
C LEU A 4 3.80 -14.25 7.92
N ALA A 5 3.59 -12.98 8.29
CA ALA A 5 3.14 -11.94 7.37
C ALA A 5 3.72 -10.57 7.76
N ILE A 6 3.98 -9.74 6.75
CA ILE A 6 4.46 -8.37 6.89
C ILE A 6 3.53 -7.44 6.12
N TRP A 7 3.02 -6.43 6.81
CA TRP A 7 2.32 -5.32 6.19
C TRP A 7 3.30 -4.18 5.95
N ASN A 8 3.77 -4.03 4.72
CA ASN A 8 4.81 -3.08 4.35
C ASN A 8 4.21 -1.74 3.89
N PHE A 9 4.39 -0.71 4.70
CA PHE A 9 4.05 0.68 4.36
C PHE A 9 5.25 1.48 3.81
N ALA A 10 6.45 0.89 3.84
CA ALA A 10 7.64 1.55 3.34
C ALA A 10 7.72 1.42 1.80
N PRO A 11 8.21 2.45 1.09
CA PRO A 11 8.36 2.42 -0.37
C PRO A 11 9.61 1.62 -0.80
N VAL A 12 9.84 0.46 -0.20
CA VAL A 12 10.99 -0.40 -0.45
C VAL A 12 10.56 -1.85 -0.58
N SER A 13 11.19 -2.60 -1.48
CA SER A 13 10.99 -4.04 -1.57
C SER A 13 11.73 -4.73 -0.44
N LEU A 14 11.01 -5.47 0.39
CA LEU A 14 11.60 -6.30 1.43
C LEU A 14 12.09 -7.62 0.81
N ASN A 15 13.31 -8.03 1.13
CA ASN A 15 13.82 -9.36 0.79
C ASN A 15 13.50 -10.31 1.94
N VAL A 16 12.47 -11.15 1.76
CA VAL A 16 12.02 -12.10 2.78
C VAL A 16 11.87 -13.50 2.19
N PRO A 17 11.98 -14.56 3.01
CA PRO A 17 11.73 -15.92 2.57
C PRO A 17 10.31 -16.11 2.00
N GLU A 18 10.14 -17.04 1.04
CA GLU A 18 8.85 -17.29 0.36
C GLU A 18 7.67 -17.63 1.28
N HIS A 19 7.94 -18.18 2.46
CA HIS A 19 6.90 -18.51 3.43
C HIS A 19 6.32 -17.29 4.16
N ILE A 20 6.88 -16.09 3.95
CA ILE A 20 6.43 -14.85 4.54
C ILE A 20 5.55 -14.09 3.56
N LEU A 21 4.29 -13.89 3.92
CA LEU A 21 3.37 -13.11 3.10
C LEU A 21 3.63 -11.61 3.26
N VAL A 22 4.04 -10.93 2.20
CA VAL A 22 4.27 -9.47 2.21
C VAL A 22 3.16 -8.76 1.48
N HIS A 23 2.44 -7.91 2.19
CA HIS A 23 1.46 -7.01 1.59
C HIS A 23 2.02 -5.59 1.54
N ASN A 24 2.23 -5.04 0.34
CA ASN A 24 2.76 -3.69 0.15
C ASN A 24 1.63 -2.68 0.01
N GLU A 25 1.55 -1.72 0.93
CA GLU A 25 0.60 -0.61 0.84
C GLU A 25 1.18 0.56 0.08
N ASN A 26 0.54 0.90 -1.04
CA ASN A 26 0.84 2.12 -1.76
C ASN A 26 -0.14 3.23 -1.36
N MET A 27 0.13 3.82 -0.19
CA MET A 27 -0.67 4.94 0.32
C MET A 27 -0.73 6.13 -0.65
N ALA A 28 0.33 6.38 -1.42
CA ALA A 28 0.36 7.46 -2.41
C ALA A 28 -0.64 7.20 -3.54
N SER A 29 -0.77 5.96 -4.00
CA SER A 29 -1.77 5.53 -4.99
C SER A 29 -3.18 5.70 -4.44
N SER A 30 -3.45 5.23 -3.22
CA SER A 30 -4.74 5.38 -2.55
C SER A 30 -5.14 6.86 -2.40
N LEU A 31 -4.20 7.74 -2.04
CA LEU A 31 -4.44 9.18 -1.95
C LEU A 31 -4.64 9.83 -3.32
N ALA A 32 -3.90 9.41 -4.35
CA ALA A 32 -4.07 9.93 -5.71
C ALA A 32 -5.45 9.59 -6.28
N VAL A 33 -5.93 8.36 -6.07
CA VAL A 33 -7.29 7.92 -6.43
C VAL A 33 -8.32 8.76 -5.68
N LEU A 34 -8.15 8.93 -4.37
CA LEU A 34 -9.05 9.76 -3.56
C LEU A 34 -9.06 11.22 -4.01
N SER A 35 -7.90 11.80 -4.29
CA SER A 35 -7.75 13.17 -4.80
C SER A 35 -8.43 13.35 -6.16
N LYS A 36 -8.30 12.38 -7.06
CA LYS A 36 -9.00 12.38 -8.35
C LYS A 36 -10.51 12.32 -8.18
N HIS A 37 -11.01 11.50 -7.26
CA HIS A 37 -12.44 11.45 -6.93
C HIS A 37 -12.93 12.75 -6.31
N LEU A 38 -12.16 13.36 -5.42
CA LEU A 38 -12.49 14.63 -4.79
C LEU A 38 -12.54 15.77 -5.82
N LYS A 39 -11.54 15.87 -6.71
CA LYS A 39 -11.54 16.85 -7.81
C LYS A 39 -12.76 16.72 -8.72
N LYS A 40 -13.16 15.48 -9.06
CA LYS A 40 -14.39 15.23 -9.83
C LYS A 40 -15.67 15.66 -9.10
N LYS A 41 -15.69 15.58 -7.77
CA LYS A 41 -16.85 15.94 -6.94
C LYS A 41 -16.95 17.46 -6.69
N ILE A 42 -15.81 18.15 -6.63
CA ILE A 42 -15.72 19.60 -6.44
C ILE A 42 -15.96 20.37 -7.75
N ASN A 43 -15.48 19.86 -8.90
CA ASN A 43 -15.68 20.50 -10.21
C ASN A 43 -17.08 20.22 -10.83
N LYS A 44 -18.08 19.96 -10.00
CA LYS A 44 -19.47 19.67 -10.40
C LYS A 44 -20.38 20.63 -9.69
#